data_AF-Q247Q8-F1
#
_entry.id   AF-Q247Q8-F1
#
_cell.length_a   1.000
_cell.length_b   1.000
_cell.length_c   1.000
_cell.angle_alpha   90.00
_cell.angle_beta   90.00
_cell.angle_gamma   90.00
#
_symmetry.space_group_name_H-M   'P 1'
#
loop_
_entity.id
_entity.type
_entity.pdbx_description
1 polymer ?
#
loop_
_entity_poly.entity_id
_entity_poly.type
_entity_poly.pdbx_seq_one_letter_code
_entity_poly.pdbx_strand_id
1 'polypeptide(L)'
;MQSQKMDLQSTKEDVSIENVEFKYCSSFVGGALYVSNQSVLSELKKIRFIENKAQLYGDNYSFQIQDIILTKIYEYNPQFQSTNLFLFELTNPIQLKRGLSYIITLEIKINDQYYPQTNQRIESLNMYPYLKDNSNFQVSSDINIQSPYLYYYQDLLYRKDNFDIEIQIMDYKYKAICNFKYQIQEDCPQDMEKVIINQKYIDSNSKRSYCKQCDYQYYSLCYANYSQIREGYWRKSYSLQNNEVVACSFSPQSCTGGYEIENKLCYEGHIGPQCLNCDIKGEYWNDSYSLYGNFQCTKCSQIQKNTIKVFFTSLKSNFYICEDPALQFLDLLNFKRINKNKRFQFNQKYIDCIC
;
A
#
# COMPACT_ATOMS: atom_id res chain seq x y z
N MET A 1 26.10 -10.44 -20.09
CA MET A 1 26.54 -11.78 -19.62
C MET A 1 26.23 -12.75 -20.74
N GLN A 2 27.23 -13.33 -21.40
CA GLN A 2 27.03 -14.18 -22.57
C GLN A 2 26.43 -15.52 -22.13
N SER A 3 25.15 -15.73 -22.43
CA SER A 3 24.53 -17.06 -22.43
C SER A 3 25.21 -17.88 -23.52
N GLN A 4 25.87 -18.98 -23.16
CA GLN A 4 26.24 -20.00 -24.15
C GLN A 4 24.95 -20.70 -24.57
N LYS A 5 24.51 -20.40 -25.78
CA LYS A 5 23.38 -21.06 -26.43
C LYS A 5 23.84 -22.43 -26.89
N MET A 6 23.44 -23.49 -26.19
CA MET A 6 23.49 -24.83 -26.74
C MET A 6 22.14 -25.11 -27.37
N ASP A 7 22.01 -24.73 -28.65
CA ASP A 7 20.85 -25.12 -29.45
C ASP A 7 20.92 -26.63 -29.69
N LEU A 8 20.21 -27.40 -28.86
CA LEU A 8 19.79 -28.75 -29.22
C LEU A 8 18.69 -28.65 -30.29
N GLN A 9 19.03 -28.10 -31.46
CA GLN A 9 18.20 -28.23 -32.63
C GLN A 9 18.32 -29.67 -33.11
N SER A 10 17.24 -30.42 -32.91
CA SER A 10 17.05 -31.78 -33.39
C SER A 10 17.18 -31.83 -34.92
N THR A 11 18.40 -31.93 -35.43
CA THR A 11 18.70 -32.47 -36.75
C THR A 11 18.95 -33.96 -36.62
N LYS A 12 17.96 -34.74 -36.17
CA LYS A 12 17.93 -36.21 -36.33
C LYS A 12 19.22 -36.97 -35.91
N GLU A 13 20.03 -36.38 -35.05
CA GLU A 13 21.19 -36.98 -34.41
C GLU A 13 20.83 -37.08 -32.93
N ASP A 14 20.79 -38.32 -32.43
CA ASP A 14 20.55 -38.62 -31.03
C ASP A 14 21.74 -38.06 -30.22
N VAL A 15 21.55 -36.86 -29.65
CA VAL A 15 22.52 -36.32 -28.69
C VAL A 15 22.38 -37.10 -27.39
N SER A 16 23.25 -38.09 -27.18
CA SER A 16 23.35 -38.80 -25.91
C SER A 16 24.11 -37.95 -24.90
N ILE A 17 23.46 -37.62 -23.78
CA ILE A 17 24.08 -36.83 -22.70
C ILE A 17 24.57 -37.79 -21.62
N GLU A 18 25.88 -37.98 -21.52
CA GLU A 18 26.51 -38.78 -20.46
C GLU A 18 27.55 -37.94 -19.71
N ASN A 19 27.56 -38.04 -18.37
CA ASN A 19 28.54 -37.39 -17.48
C ASN A 19 28.61 -35.85 -17.61
N VAL A 20 27.50 -35.19 -17.93
CA VAL A 20 27.44 -33.72 -18.03
C VAL A 20 27.03 -33.11 -16.69
N GLU A 21 27.68 -31.98 -16.38
CA GLU A 21 27.43 -31.21 -15.17
C GLU A 21 27.25 -29.72 -15.50
N PHE A 22 26.16 -29.12 -15.00
CA PHE A 22 25.92 -27.67 -15.08
C PHE A 22 25.99 -27.08 -13.68
N LYS A 23 26.89 -26.11 -13.50
CA LYS A 23 27.15 -25.47 -12.20
C LYS A 23 26.98 -23.97 -12.31
N TYR A 24 26.31 -23.38 -11.33
CA TYR A 24 26.20 -21.93 -11.14
C TYR A 24 25.67 -21.16 -12.35
N CYS A 25 24.86 -21.81 -13.20
CA CYS A 25 24.20 -21.18 -14.32
C CYS A 25 23.06 -20.27 -13.82
N SER A 26 22.80 -19.18 -14.54
CA SER A 26 21.69 -18.28 -14.26
C SER A 26 20.99 -17.87 -15.55
N SER A 27 19.67 -18.00 -15.59
CA SER A 27 18.86 -17.65 -16.75
C SER A 27 17.48 -17.12 -16.36
N PHE A 28 16.72 -16.63 -17.36
CA PHE A 28 15.35 -16.17 -17.15
C PHE A 28 14.41 -17.34 -16.81
N VAL A 29 14.46 -18.43 -17.58
CA VAL A 29 13.72 -19.69 -17.32
C VAL A 29 14.66 -20.87 -17.57
N GLY A 30 14.63 -21.88 -16.70
CA GLY A 30 15.48 -23.05 -16.85
C GLY A 30 16.94 -22.72 -16.59
N GLY A 31 17.29 -22.48 -15.32
CA GLY A 31 18.52 -21.78 -14.91
C GLY A 31 19.82 -22.28 -15.56
N ALA A 32 19.90 -23.56 -15.90
CA ALA A 32 20.94 -24.12 -16.77
C ALA A 32 20.45 -24.47 -18.19
N LEU A 33 19.25 -25.05 -18.35
CA LEU A 33 18.76 -25.54 -19.65
C LEU A 33 17.35 -25.09 -20.00
N TYR A 34 17.16 -24.69 -21.25
CA TYR A 34 15.85 -24.46 -21.85
C TYR A 34 15.58 -25.53 -22.91
N VAL A 35 14.53 -26.32 -22.72
CA VAL A 35 14.27 -27.55 -23.49
C VAL A 35 12.99 -27.40 -24.29
N SER A 36 13.05 -27.60 -25.59
CA SER A 36 11.88 -27.48 -26.47
C SER A 36 10.95 -28.69 -26.41
N ASN A 37 11.43 -29.89 -26.02
CA ASN A 37 10.67 -31.13 -26.08
C ASN A 37 10.69 -31.92 -24.76
N GLN A 38 9.50 -32.33 -24.30
CA GLN A 38 9.32 -33.16 -23.11
C GLN A 38 9.89 -34.58 -23.23
N SER A 39 10.12 -35.08 -24.45
CA SER A 39 10.70 -36.40 -24.67
C SER A 39 12.11 -36.58 -24.08
N VAL A 40 12.81 -35.48 -23.78
CA VAL A 40 14.20 -35.47 -23.27
C VAL A 40 14.25 -35.65 -21.74
N LEU A 41 13.11 -35.80 -21.06
CA LEU A 41 13.05 -35.87 -19.59
C LEU A 41 13.92 -37.00 -19.00
N SER A 42 14.04 -38.14 -19.69
CA SER A 42 14.93 -39.24 -19.26
C SER A 42 16.40 -38.87 -19.33
N GLU A 43 16.81 -38.09 -20.32
CA GLU A 43 18.19 -37.63 -20.49
C GLU A 43 18.54 -36.54 -19.47
N LEU A 44 17.60 -35.65 -19.16
CA LEU A 44 17.79 -34.61 -18.14
C LEU A 44 18.11 -35.19 -16.75
N LYS A 45 17.61 -36.40 -16.44
CA LYS A 45 17.91 -37.10 -15.18
C LYS A 45 19.36 -37.60 -15.08
N LYS A 46 20.06 -37.72 -16.20
CA LYS A 46 21.48 -38.12 -16.25
C LYS A 46 22.43 -36.94 -16.00
N ILE A 47 21.90 -35.72 -15.99
CA ILE A 47 22.68 -34.49 -15.84
C ILE A 47 22.80 -34.13 -14.36
N ARG A 48 24.00 -33.78 -13.93
CA ARG A 48 24.23 -33.25 -12.59
C ARG A 48 24.08 -31.73 -12.59
N PHE A 49 23.13 -31.20 -11.85
CA PHE A 49 22.93 -29.77 -11.68
C PHE A 49 23.39 -29.31 -10.30
N ILE A 50 24.16 -28.22 -10.24
CA ILE A 50 24.68 -27.67 -8.98
C ILE A 50 24.43 -26.17 -8.94
N GLU A 51 23.61 -25.74 -7.97
CA GLU A 51 23.41 -24.31 -7.65
C GLU A 51 23.05 -23.41 -8.84
N ASN A 52 22.34 -23.97 -9.82
CA ASN A 52 21.79 -23.18 -10.93
C ASN A 52 20.58 -22.37 -10.44
N LYS A 53 20.27 -21.28 -11.13
CA LYS A 53 19.23 -20.32 -10.71
C LYS A 53 18.41 -19.87 -11.92
N ALA A 54 17.09 -19.96 -11.81
CA ALA A 54 16.19 -19.34 -12.78
C ALA A 54 15.49 -18.15 -12.17
N GLN A 55 15.27 -17.10 -12.98
CA GLN A 55 14.56 -15.92 -12.49
C GLN A 55 13.06 -16.19 -12.28
N LEU A 56 12.46 -16.88 -13.24
CA LEU A 56 11.05 -17.18 -13.25
C LEU A 56 10.78 -18.60 -12.72
N TYR A 57 11.30 -19.62 -13.42
CA TYR A 57 10.93 -21.00 -13.18
C TYR A 57 12.04 -21.99 -13.55
N GLY A 58 12.13 -23.07 -12.76
CA GLY A 58 13.00 -24.21 -13.03
C GLY A 58 14.48 -23.88 -12.87
N ASP A 59 15.01 -23.86 -11.64
CA ASP A 59 16.41 -23.52 -11.34
C ASP A 59 17.43 -24.31 -12.17
N ASN A 60 17.11 -25.55 -12.54
CA ASN A 60 17.96 -26.40 -13.36
C ASN A 60 17.59 -26.34 -14.84
N TYR A 61 16.35 -26.69 -15.15
CA TYR A 61 15.85 -26.70 -16.51
C TYR A 61 14.39 -26.30 -16.55
N SER A 62 13.95 -25.85 -17.72
CA SER A 62 12.56 -25.58 -18.02
C SER A 62 12.24 -26.05 -19.42
N PHE A 63 10.98 -26.43 -19.63
CA PHE A 63 10.46 -26.61 -20.96
C PHE A 63 10.10 -25.27 -21.60
N GLN A 64 9.75 -25.33 -22.88
CA GLN A 64 9.29 -24.18 -23.64
C GLN A 64 8.14 -23.47 -22.94
N ILE A 65 8.16 -22.14 -22.99
CA ILE A 65 7.02 -21.32 -22.60
C ILE A 65 5.91 -21.62 -23.61
N GLN A 66 4.74 -21.99 -23.13
CA GLN A 66 3.61 -22.32 -23.97
C GLN A 66 2.75 -21.09 -24.26
N ASP A 67 2.62 -20.20 -23.28
CA ASP A 67 1.74 -19.04 -23.34
C ASP A 67 2.17 -17.94 -22.35
N ILE A 68 1.76 -16.70 -22.62
CA ILE A 68 1.91 -15.56 -21.70
C ILE A 68 0.60 -14.78 -21.72
N ILE A 69 -0.03 -14.65 -20.55
CA ILE A 69 -1.30 -13.94 -20.39
C ILE A 69 -1.14 -12.76 -19.45
N LEU A 70 -1.96 -11.73 -19.65
CA LEU A 70 -2.06 -10.60 -18.73
C LEU A 70 -3.11 -10.91 -17.67
N THR A 71 -2.80 -10.60 -16.42
CA THR A 71 -3.64 -10.99 -15.29
C THR A 71 -4.33 -9.80 -14.66
N LYS A 72 -3.55 -8.78 -14.28
CA LYS A 72 -4.04 -7.60 -13.57
C LYS A 72 -3.37 -6.34 -14.08
N ILE A 73 -4.06 -5.23 -13.89
CA ILE A 73 -3.53 -3.90 -14.16
C ILE A 73 -3.71 -3.07 -12.89
N TYR A 74 -2.62 -2.48 -12.43
CA TYR A 74 -2.59 -1.57 -11.30
C TYR A 74 -2.32 -0.16 -11.81
N GLU A 75 -3.05 0.83 -11.31
CA GLU A 75 -2.60 2.21 -11.38
C GLU A 75 -1.42 2.40 -10.42
N TYR A 76 -0.31 2.92 -10.93
CA TYR A 76 0.94 3.07 -10.20
C TYR A 76 1.16 4.51 -9.78
N ASN A 77 1.15 4.74 -8.47
CA ASN A 77 1.20 6.07 -7.91
C ASN A 77 2.39 6.21 -6.94
N PRO A 78 3.60 6.55 -7.42
CA PRO A 78 4.81 6.61 -6.60
C PRO A 78 4.76 7.68 -5.50
N GLN A 79 3.85 8.65 -5.59
CA GLN A 79 3.62 9.65 -4.55
C GLN A 79 2.98 9.06 -3.28
N PHE A 80 2.52 7.81 -3.33
CA PHE A 80 1.70 7.16 -2.29
C PHE A 80 2.34 5.90 -1.69
N GLN A 81 3.68 5.77 -1.73
CA GLN A 81 4.45 4.58 -1.34
C GLN A 81 4.06 3.92 -0.01
N SER A 82 3.52 4.66 0.96
CA SER A 82 3.12 4.15 2.28
C SER A 82 1.64 3.80 2.42
N THR A 83 0.87 3.84 1.33
CA THR A 83 -0.59 3.65 1.36
C THR A 83 -1.02 2.56 0.38
N ASN A 84 -2.26 2.09 0.54
CA ASN A 84 -2.92 1.21 -0.43
C ASN A 84 -3.13 1.83 -1.82
N LEU A 85 -2.89 3.14 -1.98
CA LEU A 85 -2.97 3.82 -3.28
C LEU A 85 -1.68 3.73 -4.11
N PHE A 86 -0.59 3.22 -3.54
CA PHE A 86 0.67 3.01 -4.27
C PHE A 86 0.49 2.14 -5.52
N LEU A 87 -0.29 1.07 -5.38
CA LEU A 87 -0.71 0.17 -6.45
C LEU A 87 -2.21 -0.08 -6.31
N PHE A 88 -3.01 0.62 -7.12
CA PHE A 88 -4.46 0.50 -7.08
C PHE A 88 -4.94 -0.46 -8.19
N GLU A 89 -5.47 -1.63 -7.80
CA GLU A 89 -5.96 -2.63 -8.76
C GLU A 89 -7.18 -2.11 -9.52
N LEU A 90 -7.09 -2.07 -10.85
CA LEU A 90 -8.20 -1.68 -11.72
C LEU A 90 -9.16 -2.84 -11.90
N THR A 91 -10.46 -2.53 -11.87
CA THR A 91 -11.53 -3.51 -12.07
C THR A 91 -12.20 -3.35 -13.42
N ASN A 92 -12.85 -4.41 -13.91
CA ASN A 92 -13.49 -4.41 -15.23
C ASN A 92 -14.77 -3.55 -15.27
N PRO A 93 -15.01 -2.76 -16.32
CA PRO A 93 -14.12 -2.53 -17.47
C PRO A 93 -12.90 -1.67 -17.10
N ILE A 94 -11.72 -2.06 -17.56
CA ILE A 94 -10.48 -1.35 -17.23
C ILE A 94 -10.47 0.00 -17.95
N GLN A 95 -10.34 1.08 -17.19
CA GLN A 95 -10.24 2.43 -17.73
C GLN A 95 -8.85 2.99 -17.48
N LEU A 96 -8.08 3.13 -18.54
CA LEU A 96 -6.79 3.80 -18.51
C LEU A 96 -7.01 5.29 -18.78
N LYS A 97 -6.31 6.11 -18.02
CA LYS A 97 -6.39 7.56 -18.05
C LYS A 97 -5.06 8.08 -18.57
N ARG A 98 -5.17 9.09 -19.42
CA ARG A 98 -3.99 9.73 -20.01
C ARG A 98 -3.14 10.38 -18.92
N GLY A 99 -1.82 10.33 -19.06
CA GLY A 99 -0.87 10.87 -18.11
C GLY A 99 -0.63 10.01 -16.87
N LEU A 100 -1.28 8.84 -16.71
CA LEU A 100 -1.01 7.96 -15.58
C LEU A 100 -0.09 6.82 -15.95
N SER A 101 0.53 6.25 -14.92
CA SER A 101 1.39 5.09 -15.01
C SER A 101 0.66 3.85 -14.51
N TYR A 102 0.97 2.71 -15.12
CA TYR A 102 0.32 1.44 -14.85
C TYR A 102 1.32 0.32 -14.72
N ILE A 103 1.09 -0.59 -13.77
CA ILE A 103 1.78 -1.88 -13.69
C ILE A 103 0.87 -2.94 -14.25
N ILE A 104 1.33 -3.64 -15.27
CA ILE A 104 0.60 -4.72 -15.90
C ILE A 104 1.28 -6.02 -15.52
N THR A 105 0.59 -6.90 -14.80
CA THR A 105 1.14 -8.19 -14.39
C THR A 105 0.84 -9.29 -15.38
N LEU A 106 1.74 -10.26 -15.44
CA LEU A 106 1.74 -11.33 -16.41
C LEU A 106 1.80 -12.69 -15.69
N GLU A 107 1.16 -13.68 -16.28
CA GLU A 107 1.29 -15.09 -15.95
C GLU A 107 1.92 -15.82 -17.13
N ILE A 108 2.88 -16.70 -16.84
CA ILE A 108 3.61 -17.43 -17.87
C ILE A 108 3.26 -18.92 -17.75
N LYS A 109 2.85 -19.53 -18.86
CA LYS A 109 2.47 -20.94 -18.91
C LYS A 109 3.66 -21.81 -19.31
N ILE A 110 4.03 -22.74 -18.43
CA ILE A 110 5.10 -23.72 -18.65
C ILE A 110 4.58 -25.07 -18.17
N ASN A 111 4.75 -26.15 -18.95
CA ASN A 111 4.25 -27.50 -18.58
C ASN A 111 2.77 -27.53 -18.20
N ASP A 112 1.94 -26.82 -18.94
CA ASP A 112 0.51 -26.75 -18.70
C ASP A 112 0.09 -26.13 -17.36
N GLN A 113 1.01 -25.42 -16.70
CA GLN A 113 0.75 -24.67 -15.47
C GLN A 113 1.09 -23.20 -15.65
N TYR A 114 0.22 -22.32 -15.17
CA TYR A 114 0.48 -20.88 -15.11
C TYR A 114 1.25 -20.53 -13.83
N TYR A 115 2.29 -19.72 -13.98
CA TYR A 115 3.12 -19.23 -12.90
C TYR A 115 2.84 -17.73 -12.68
N PRO A 116 2.07 -17.37 -11.64
CA PRO A 116 1.72 -15.97 -11.35
C PRO A 116 2.82 -15.20 -10.62
N GLN A 117 3.83 -15.91 -10.13
CA GLN A 117 4.88 -15.34 -9.30
C GLN A 117 6.26 -15.74 -9.81
N THR A 118 7.22 -14.84 -9.59
CA THR A 118 8.65 -15.10 -9.68
C THR A 118 9.04 -16.12 -8.61
N ASN A 119 10.19 -16.75 -8.80
CA ASN A 119 10.77 -17.57 -7.75
C ASN A 119 10.98 -16.70 -6.49
N GLN A 120 10.73 -17.23 -5.28
CA GLN A 120 10.77 -16.52 -3.99
C GLN A 120 12.08 -15.74 -3.71
N ARG A 121 13.12 -16.00 -4.51
CA ARG A 121 14.44 -15.37 -4.42
C ARG A 121 14.57 -14.05 -5.20
N ILE A 122 13.59 -13.69 -6.02
CA ILE A 122 13.59 -12.45 -6.82
C ILE A 122 12.37 -11.62 -6.44
N GLU A 123 12.66 -10.42 -5.95
CA GLU A 123 11.66 -9.49 -5.44
C GLU A 123 10.77 -8.93 -6.56
N SER A 124 11.29 -8.77 -7.79
CA SER A 124 10.50 -8.34 -8.93
C SER A 124 11.15 -8.67 -10.30
N LEU A 125 10.31 -8.89 -11.32
CA LEU A 125 10.75 -9.23 -12.68
C LEU A 125 10.12 -8.31 -13.72
N ASN A 126 10.87 -7.27 -14.12
CA ASN A 126 10.45 -6.36 -15.17
C ASN A 126 10.65 -6.99 -16.56
N MET A 127 9.55 -7.16 -17.29
CA MET A 127 9.52 -7.79 -18.61
C MET A 127 9.86 -6.84 -19.77
N TYR A 128 10.13 -5.55 -19.49
CA TYR A 128 10.48 -4.55 -20.50
C TYR A 128 11.60 -4.97 -21.47
N PRO A 129 12.70 -5.61 -21.02
CA PRO A 129 13.78 -6.03 -21.92
C PRO A 129 13.35 -7.07 -22.98
N TYR A 130 12.21 -7.73 -22.77
CA TYR A 130 11.67 -8.73 -23.68
C TYR A 130 10.60 -8.16 -24.62
N LEU A 131 10.30 -6.86 -24.56
CA LEU A 131 9.35 -6.24 -25.48
C LEU A 131 9.97 -5.97 -26.85
N LYS A 132 9.21 -6.26 -27.90
CA LYS A 132 9.63 -5.98 -29.29
C LYS A 132 9.28 -4.56 -29.74
N ASP A 133 8.18 -3.99 -29.25
CA ASP A 133 7.80 -2.58 -29.42
C ASP A 133 7.64 -1.95 -28.02
N ASN A 134 8.25 -0.79 -27.83
CA ASN A 134 8.51 -0.20 -26.52
C ASN A 134 8.05 1.26 -26.39
N SER A 135 7.31 1.80 -27.36
CA SER A 135 7.05 3.25 -27.40
C SER A 135 6.41 3.87 -26.14
N ASN A 136 5.56 3.12 -25.41
CA ASN A 136 4.91 3.57 -24.16
C ASN A 136 5.29 2.75 -22.91
N PHE A 137 6.10 1.71 -23.09
CA PHE A 137 6.60 0.93 -21.98
C PHE A 137 7.94 1.51 -21.52
N GLN A 138 8.25 1.40 -20.24
CA GLN A 138 9.52 1.90 -19.71
C GLN A 138 10.07 0.94 -18.66
N VAL A 139 11.36 1.09 -18.35
CA VAL A 139 11.94 0.46 -17.17
C VAL A 139 11.50 1.24 -15.94
N SER A 140 10.99 0.54 -14.93
CA SER A 140 10.80 1.09 -13.58
C SER A 140 11.59 0.25 -12.59
N SER A 141 12.37 0.90 -11.73
CA SER A 141 13.32 0.27 -10.80
C SER A 141 12.76 -0.05 -9.42
N ASP A 142 11.64 0.57 -9.03
CA ASP A 142 11.26 0.68 -7.60
C ASP A 142 9.92 0.01 -7.26
N ILE A 143 9.54 -1.04 -7.99
CA ILE A 143 8.28 -1.76 -7.76
C ILE A 143 8.59 -3.13 -7.17
N ASN A 144 8.18 -3.32 -5.91
CA ASN A 144 8.23 -4.62 -5.24
C ASN A 144 6.94 -5.40 -5.56
N ILE A 145 6.98 -6.16 -6.66
CA ILE A 145 5.88 -7.03 -7.07
C ILE A 145 6.42 -8.40 -7.43
N GLN A 146 5.87 -9.43 -6.80
CA GLN A 146 6.30 -10.81 -6.99
C GLN A 146 5.86 -11.41 -8.33
N SER A 147 5.16 -10.67 -9.19
CA SER A 147 4.73 -11.15 -10.50
C SER A 147 5.61 -10.55 -11.59
N PRO A 148 5.86 -11.28 -12.70
CA PRO A 148 6.40 -10.68 -13.91
C PRO A 148 5.51 -9.50 -14.32
N TYR A 149 6.11 -8.35 -14.62
CA TYR A 149 5.35 -7.13 -14.85
C TYR A 149 5.91 -6.27 -15.96
N LEU A 150 5.07 -5.41 -16.51
CA LEU A 150 5.43 -4.33 -17.41
C LEU A 150 5.00 -3.00 -16.80
N TYR A 151 5.88 -2.02 -16.88
CA TYR A 151 5.55 -0.64 -16.57
C TYR A 151 5.11 0.05 -17.85
N TYR A 152 3.89 0.58 -17.82
CA TYR A 152 3.24 1.24 -18.94
C TYR A 152 2.90 2.68 -18.56
N TYR A 153 3.37 3.64 -19.34
CA TYR A 153 3.00 5.05 -19.18
C TYR A 153 2.08 5.46 -20.32
N GLN A 154 0.87 5.92 -19.99
CA GLN A 154 -0.08 6.40 -20.98
C GLN A 154 0.24 7.85 -21.33
N ASP A 155 0.95 8.09 -22.44
CA ASP A 155 1.25 9.46 -22.89
C ASP A 155 -0.05 10.26 -23.15
N LEU A 156 -0.05 11.53 -22.73
CA LEU A 156 -1.11 12.51 -22.95
C LEU A 156 -1.41 12.75 -24.44
N LEU A 157 -0.40 12.63 -25.31
CA LEU A 157 -0.51 12.90 -26.74
C LEU A 157 -0.83 11.65 -27.55
N TYR A 158 -0.65 10.46 -26.99
CA TYR A 158 -0.83 9.20 -27.70
C TYR A 158 -2.29 8.71 -27.63
N ARG A 159 -2.93 8.60 -28.79
CA ARG A 159 -4.37 8.26 -28.95
C ARG A 159 -4.57 6.89 -29.57
N LYS A 160 -4.04 5.84 -28.95
CA LYS A 160 -4.29 4.49 -29.43
C LYS A 160 -5.18 3.77 -28.44
N ASP A 161 -6.42 3.54 -28.84
CA ASP A 161 -7.44 2.86 -28.04
C ASP A 161 -7.27 1.34 -28.03
N ASN A 162 -6.09 0.80 -28.41
CA ASN A 162 -5.73 -0.50 -29.06
C ASN A 162 -4.20 -0.78 -28.89
N PHE A 163 -3.68 -1.47 -27.87
CA PHE A 163 -2.29 -1.97 -27.85
C PHE A 163 -2.21 -3.47 -27.55
N ASP A 164 -1.58 -4.19 -28.48
CA ASP A 164 -1.15 -5.57 -28.30
C ASP A 164 0.25 -5.57 -27.72
N ILE A 165 0.55 -6.51 -26.82
CA ILE A 165 1.91 -6.70 -26.29
C ILE A 165 2.54 -7.92 -26.98
N GLU A 166 3.65 -7.70 -27.68
CA GLU A 166 4.48 -8.78 -28.24
C GLU A 166 5.75 -8.93 -27.39
N ILE A 167 5.89 -10.09 -26.75
CA ILE A 167 7.03 -10.43 -25.89
C ILE A 167 7.89 -11.45 -26.65
N GLN A 168 9.18 -11.13 -26.81
CA GLN A 168 10.16 -12.02 -27.42
C GLN A 168 11.14 -12.51 -26.35
N ILE A 169 11.18 -13.83 -26.14
CA ILE A 169 12.12 -14.48 -25.23
C ILE A 169 12.93 -15.47 -26.07
N MET A 170 14.25 -15.25 -26.13
CA MET A 170 15.14 -15.96 -27.05
C MET A 170 14.69 -15.77 -28.51
N ASP A 171 14.57 -16.86 -29.28
CA ASP A 171 14.09 -16.84 -30.67
C ASP A 171 12.56 -16.99 -30.78
N TYR A 172 11.87 -17.21 -29.65
CA TYR A 172 10.43 -17.44 -29.63
C TYR A 172 9.67 -16.14 -29.41
N LYS A 173 8.62 -15.94 -30.22
CA LYS A 173 7.72 -14.80 -30.14
C LYS A 173 6.42 -15.24 -29.49
N TYR A 174 6.08 -14.59 -28.39
CA TYR A 174 4.86 -14.80 -27.64
C TYR A 174 3.99 -13.56 -27.79
N LYS A 175 2.77 -13.75 -28.30
CA LYS A 175 1.79 -12.68 -28.36
C LYS A 175 0.93 -12.75 -27.10
N ALA A 176 1.14 -11.83 -26.18
CA ALA A 176 0.27 -11.67 -25.02
C ALA A 176 -0.90 -10.78 -25.44
N ILE A 177 -2.05 -11.40 -25.70
CA ILE A 177 -3.25 -10.68 -26.14
C ILE A 177 -3.98 -10.14 -24.90
N CYS A 178 -4.18 -8.82 -24.87
CA CYS A 178 -5.05 -8.16 -23.89
C CYS A 178 -6.52 -8.45 -24.20
N ASN A 179 -7.16 -9.34 -23.44
CA ASN A 179 -8.61 -9.58 -23.53
C ASN A 179 -9.43 -8.61 -22.65
N PHE A 180 -8.88 -7.45 -22.30
CA PHE A 180 -9.61 -6.44 -21.52
C PHE A 180 -10.44 -5.57 -22.46
N LYS A 181 -11.72 -5.36 -22.12
CA LYS A 181 -12.47 -4.26 -22.71
C LYS A 181 -12.01 -2.99 -22.02
N TYR A 182 -11.24 -2.20 -22.73
CA TYR A 182 -10.74 -0.96 -22.17
C TYR A 182 -11.29 0.24 -22.91
N GLN A 183 -11.39 1.32 -22.15
CA GLN A 183 -11.82 2.62 -22.66
C GLN A 183 -10.82 3.64 -22.16
N ILE A 184 -10.20 4.35 -23.09
CA ILE A 184 -9.40 5.52 -22.75
C ILE A 184 -10.41 6.64 -22.49
N GLN A 185 -10.55 7.04 -21.23
CA GLN A 185 -11.33 8.24 -20.93
C GLN A 185 -10.54 9.47 -21.32
N GLU A 186 -11.17 10.36 -22.09
CA GLU A 186 -10.62 11.67 -22.45
C GLU A 186 -10.67 12.68 -21.30
N ASP A 187 -11.48 12.37 -20.29
CA ASP A 187 -11.61 13.20 -19.11
C ASP A 187 -10.30 13.15 -18.35
N CYS A 188 -9.67 14.31 -18.20
CA CYS A 188 -8.63 14.49 -17.23
C CYS A 188 -9.21 14.05 -15.87
N PRO A 189 -8.78 12.95 -15.23
CA PRO A 189 -9.11 12.70 -13.84
C PRO A 189 -8.88 14.00 -13.08
N GLN A 190 -9.86 14.38 -12.27
CA GLN A 190 -9.85 15.63 -11.52
C GLN A 190 -8.45 15.81 -10.91
N ASP A 191 -7.81 16.98 -11.06
CA ASP A 191 -6.59 17.33 -10.34
C ASP A 191 -5.26 16.65 -10.77
N MET A 192 -5.02 16.46 -12.09
CA MET A 192 -3.71 16.05 -12.66
C MET A 192 -2.59 17.12 -12.62
N GLU A 193 -2.56 17.98 -11.61
CA GLU A 193 -1.55 19.06 -11.57
C GLU A 193 -0.11 18.53 -11.37
N LYS A 194 0.05 17.31 -10.85
CA LYS A 194 1.36 16.65 -10.63
C LYS A 194 1.48 15.29 -11.33
N VAL A 195 1.26 15.24 -12.64
CA VAL A 195 1.80 14.13 -13.44
C VAL A 195 3.25 14.47 -13.78
N ILE A 196 4.20 13.75 -13.19
CA ILE A 196 5.62 13.88 -13.53
C ILE A 196 5.83 13.23 -14.90
N ILE A 197 6.11 14.05 -15.92
CA ILE A 197 6.56 13.58 -17.23
C ILE A 197 8.04 13.95 -17.36
N ASN A 198 8.93 12.97 -17.28
CA ASN A 198 10.37 13.11 -17.61
C ASN A 198 11.06 14.39 -17.06
N GLN A 199 10.85 14.70 -15.77
CA GLN A 199 11.46 15.86 -15.08
C GLN A 199 11.19 17.24 -15.74
N LYS A 200 10.25 17.33 -16.69
CA LYS A 200 9.81 18.57 -17.30
C LYS A 200 8.36 18.82 -16.92
N TYR A 201 8.17 19.81 -16.05
CA TYR A 201 6.87 20.42 -15.81
C TYR A 201 6.33 20.92 -17.15
N ILE A 202 5.25 20.32 -17.65
CA ILE A 202 4.54 20.91 -18.78
C ILE A 202 3.76 22.10 -18.21
N ASP A 203 4.30 23.30 -18.43
CA ASP A 203 3.63 24.55 -18.14
C ASP A 203 2.46 24.76 -19.12
N SER A 204 1.34 24.15 -18.77
CA SER A 204 0.00 24.71 -18.63
C SER A 204 -0.56 25.81 -19.56
N ASN A 205 0.03 26.24 -20.68
CA ASN A 205 -0.52 27.40 -21.41
C ASN A 205 -1.29 27.13 -22.72
N SER A 206 -1.53 25.88 -23.14
CA SER A 206 -2.24 25.64 -24.43
C SER A 206 -3.43 24.67 -24.41
N LYS A 207 -3.77 23.99 -23.30
CA LYS A 207 -4.90 23.04 -23.24
C LYS A 207 -5.61 22.95 -21.86
N ARG A 208 -5.76 24.07 -21.15
CA ARG A 208 -6.30 24.14 -19.77
C ARG A 208 -7.79 23.80 -19.57
N SER A 209 -8.61 23.65 -20.61
CA SER A 209 -10.07 23.67 -20.42
C SER A 209 -10.73 22.39 -19.86
N TYR A 210 -9.96 21.34 -19.53
CA TYR A 210 -10.56 20.03 -19.18
C TYR A 210 -10.08 19.41 -17.85
N CYS A 211 -9.11 20.00 -17.14
CA CYS A 211 -8.65 19.50 -15.84
C CYS A 211 -9.08 20.45 -14.72
N LYS A 212 -9.75 19.94 -13.69
CA LYS A 212 -9.99 20.69 -12.45
C LYS A 212 -8.65 20.94 -11.74
N GLN A 213 -8.50 22.11 -11.13
CA GLN A 213 -7.34 22.44 -10.29
C GLN A 213 -7.55 21.89 -8.88
N CYS A 214 -6.46 21.40 -8.27
CA CYS A 214 -6.45 20.93 -6.89
C CYS A 214 -6.87 22.07 -5.97
N ASP A 215 -7.88 21.83 -5.14
CA ASP A 215 -8.32 22.81 -4.14
C ASP A 215 -7.37 22.78 -2.93
N TYR A 216 -6.30 23.55 -3.03
CA TYR A 216 -5.28 23.64 -1.98
C TYR A 216 -5.78 24.27 -0.68
N GLN A 217 -7.05 24.68 -0.57
CA GLN A 217 -7.65 25.02 0.72
C GLN A 217 -7.80 23.76 1.60
N TYR A 218 -8.21 22.65 1.00
CA TYR A 218 -8.53 21.39 1.69
C TYR A 218 -7.42 20.35 1.54
N TYR A 219 -6.72 20.37 0.41
CA TYR A 219 -5.75 19.34 0.03
C TYR A 219 -4.31 19.86 0.11
N SER A 220 -3.40 19.03 0.60
CA SER A 220 -1.95 19.30 0.56
C SER A 220 -1.32 18.75 -0.72
N LEU A 221 -1.94 17.73 -1.31
CA LEU A 221 -1.53 17.11 -2.57
C LEU A 221 -2.76 16.60 -3.32
N CYS A 222 -2.78 16.73 -4.64
CA CYS A 222 -3.69 15.99 -5.51
C CYS A 222 -2.87 15.25 -6.58
N TYR A 223 -3.30 14.05 -6.91
CA TYR A 223 -2.72 13.23 -7.96
C TYR A 223 -3.82 12.33 -8.53
N ALA A 224 -4.11 12.47 -9.81
CA ALA A 224 -5.26 11.82 -10.43
C ALA A 224 -6.51 12.00 -9.56
N ASN A 225 -7.36 10.98 -9.42
CA ASN A 225 -8.57 11.05 -8.59
C ASN A 225 -8.31 10.91 -7.08
N TYR A 226 -7.09 11.13 -6.61
CA TYR A 226 -6.71 10.98 -5.20
C TYR A 226 -6.13 12.28 -4.66
N SER A 227 -6.32 12.52 -3.37
CA SER A 227 -5.70 13.64 -2.68
C SER A 227 -5.18 13.27 -1.31
N GLN A 228 -4.22 14.04 -0.84
CA GLN A 228 -3.85 14.15 0.57
C GLN A 228 -4.64 15.30 1.17
N ILE A 229 -5.42 15.03 2.19
CA ILE A 229 -6.10 16.09 2.95
C ILE A 229 -5.10 16.77 3.90
N ARG A 230 -5.26 18.08 4.08
CA ARG A 230 -4.49 18.86 5.06
C ARG A 230 -4.92 18.50 6.49
N GLU A 231 -3.99 18.67 7.43
CA GLU A 231 -4.31 18.71 8.87
C GLU A 231 -5.46 19.68 9.14
N GLY A 232 -6.31 19.34 10.11
CA GLY A 232 -7.53 20.10 10.42
C GLY A 232 -8.74 19.76 9.57
N TYR A 233 -8.66 18.76 8.68
CA TYR A 233 -9.77 18.30 7.85
C TYR A 233 -9.94 16.79 7.90
N TRP A 234 -11.16 16.34 7.62
CA TRP A 234 -11.59 14.95 7.62
C TRP A 234 -12.39 14.64 6.36
N ARG A 235 -12.31 13.41 5.83
CA ARG A 235 -13.18 12.94 4.73
C ARG A 235 -13.60 11.49 4.92
N LYS A 236 -14.73 11.14 4.30
CA LYS A 236 -15.25 9.78 4.29
C LYS A 236 -14.68 8.91 3.16
N SER A 237 -14.39 9.51 2.02
CA SER A 237 -13.92 8.79 0.83
C SER A 237 -12.74 9.52 0.19
N TYR A 238 -12.03 8.88 -0.73
CA TYR A 238 -10.95 9.53 -1.50
C TYR A 238 -11.43 10.59 -2.51
N SER A 239 -12.74 10.84 -2.58
CA SER A 239 -13.38 11.81 -3.48
C SER A 239 -12.77 13.21 -3.36
N LEU A 240 -12.60 13.85 -4.51
CA LEU A 240 -12.16 15.24 -4.67
C LEU A 240 -13.35 16.23 -4.64
N GLN A 241 -14.52 15.77 -4.17
CA GLN A 241 -15.67 16.63 -3.98
C GLN A 241 -15.60 17.34 -2.63
N ASN A 242 -15.56 18.67 -2.66
CA ASN A 242 -15.40 19.51 -1.47
C ASN A 242 -16.53 19.29 -0.43
N ASN A 243 -17.72 18.86 -0.85
CA ASN A 243 -18.84 18.56 0.05
C ASN A 243 -18.61 17.31 0.93
N GLU A 244 -17.65 16.47 0.59
CA GLU A 244 -17.26 15.29 1.37
C GLU A 244 -16.11 15.57 2.35
N VAL A 245 -15.54 16.78 2.29
CA VAL A 245 -14.46 17.24 3.18
C VAL A 245 -15.04 18.11 4.28
N VAL A 246 -14.76 17.75 5.53
CA VAL A 246 -15.27 18.44 6.71
C VAL A 246 -14.10 19.04 7.47
N ALA A 247 -14.14 20.36 7.71
CA ALA A 247 -13.18 21.03 8.57
C ALA A 247 -13.45 20.69 10.04
N CYS A 248 -12.39 20.43 10.80
CA CYS A 248 -12.44 20.13 12.22
C CYS A 248 -12.40 21.44 13.01
N SER A 249 -13.57 22.06 13.18
CA SER A 249 -13.69 23.44 13.68
C SER A 249 -13.33 23.61 15.15
N PHE A 250 -13.61 22.62 15.99
CA PHE A 250 -13.44 22.72 17.45
C PHE A 250 -12.09 22.22 17.94
N SER A 251 -11.51 21.24 17.24
CA SER A 251 -10.17 20.72 17.52
C SER A 251 -9.48 20.34 16.21
N PRO A 252 -8.89 21.31 15.48
CA PRO A 252 -8.17 21.03 14.24
C PRO A 252 -7.03 20.02 14.44
N GLN A 253 -6.40 20.06 15.61
CA GLN A 253 -5.31 19.16 16.02
C GLN A 253 -5.76 17.69 16.10
N SER A 254 -7.06 17.43 16.31
CA SER A 254 -7.61 16.07 16.36
C SER A 254 -7.74 15.43 14.98
N CYS A 255 -7.63 16.22 13.90
CA CYS A 255 -7.65 15.74 12.53
C CYS A 255 -6.25 15.83 11.94
N THR A 256 -5.57 14.68 11.86
CA THR A 256 -4.19 14.59 11.38
C THR A 256 -4.08 14.74 9.86
N GLY A 257 -5.20 14.65 9.14
CA GLY A 257 -5.21 14.68 7.68
C GLY A 257 -4.43 13.51 7.09
N GLY A 258 -3.90 13.69 5.89
CA GLY A 258 -3.17 12.65 5.17
C GLY A 258 -4.00 11.98 4.07
N TYR A 259 -3.54 10.80 3.66
CA TYR A 259 -4.13 10.05 2.55
C TYR A 259 -5.26 9.13 2.98
N GLU A 260 -5.35 8.79 4.26
CA GLU A 260 -6.36 7.86 4.72
C GLU A 260 -7.78 8.43 4.62
N ILE A 261 -8.75 7.67 5.10
CA ILE A 261 -10.15 8.05 5.18
C ILE A 261 -10.71 7.72 6.56
N GLU A 262 -11.82 8.36 6.90
CA GLU A 262 -12.57 8.07 8.12
C GLU A 262 -11.71 8.20 9.39
N ASN A 263 -11.82 7.27 10.35
CA ASN A 263 -11.16 7.37 11.65
C ASN A 263 -9.64 7.31 11.59
N LYS A 264 -9.09 6.83 10.48
CA LYS A 264 -7.64 6.83 10.26
C LYS A 264 -7.07 8.24 10.05
N LEU A 265 -7.93 9.24 9.84
CA LEU A 265 -7.57 10.67 9.78
C LEU A 265 -7.69 11.36 11.15
N CYS A 266 -8.07 10.62 12.19
CA CYS A 266 -8.18 11.14 13.54
C CYS A 266 -6.90 10.87 14.34
N TYR A 267 -6.58 11.78 15.27
CA TYR A 267 -5.57 11.53 16.28
C TYR A 267 -5.97 10.32 17.14
N GLU A 268 -4.98 9.59 17.65
CA GLU A 268 -5.20 8.36 18.42
C GLU A 268 -6.22 8.59 19.56
N GLY A 269 -7.22 7.70 19.65
CA GLY A 269 -8.30 7.79 20.62
C GLY A 269 -9.51 8.58 20.18
N HIS A 270 -9.42 9.35 19.09
CA HIS A 270 -10.52 10.10 18.50
C HIS A 270 -11.17 9.33 17.34
N ILE A 271 -12.48 9.51 17.16
CA ILE A 271 -13.29 8.90 16.10
C ILE A 271 -14.40 9.84 15.61
N GLY A 272 -14.97 9.48 14.48
CA GLY A 272 -16.12 10.12 13.85
C GLY A 272 -15.75 11.34 12.99
N PRO A 273 -16.74 11.92 12.29
CA PRO A 273 -16.55 13.17 11.59
C PRO A 273 -16.06 14.26 12.56
N GLN A 274 -15.08 15.05 12.13
CA GLN A 274 -14.38 16.07 12.94
C GLN A 274 -13.52 15.53 14.11
N CYS A 275 -13.44 14.21 14.31
CA CYS A 275 -12.57 13.60 15.33
C CYS A 275 -12.82 14.14 16.75
N LEU A 276 -14.08 14.42 17.10
CA LEU A 276 -14.44 14.99 18.41
C LEU A 276 -14.85 13.94 19.44
N ASN A 277 -15.25 12.75 18.99
CA ASN A 277 -15.71 11.69 19.87
C ASN A 277 -14.54 10.78 20.26
N CYS A 278 -14.56 10.26 21.48
CA CYS A 278 -13.57 9.28 21.90
C CYS A 278 -13.97 7.86 21.50
N ASP A 279 -12.99 7.01 21.22
CA ASP A 279 -13.17 5.58 20.99
C ASP A 279 -13.45 4.84 22.31
N ILE A 280 -14.62 5.10 22.89
CA ILE A 280 -15.01 4.58 24.20
C ILE A 280 -15.01 3.05 24.24
N LYS A 281 -15.29 2.41 23.10
CA LYS A 281 -15.36 0.95 22.98
C LYS A 281 -14.05 0.31 22.55
N GLY A 282 -13.06 1.11 22.14
CA GLY A 282 -11.80 0.63 21.59
C GLY A 282 -11.94 -0.14 20.27
N GLU A 283 -12.88 0.29 19.43
CA GLU A 283 -13.16 -0.33 18.13
C GLU A 283 -12.03 -0.09 17.10
N TYR A 284 -11.26 1.00 17.25
CA TYR A 284 -10.28 1.46 16.24
C TYR A 284 -8.84 1.45 16.74
N TRP A 285 -8.61 1.73 18.03
CA TRP A 285 -7.27 1.97 18.56
C TRP A 285 -6.75 0.86 19.49
N ASN A 286 -7.42 -0.30 19.55
CA ASN A 286 -7.08 -1.44 20.43
C ASN A 286 -7.01 -1.10 21.94
N ASP A 287 -7.55 0.04 22.36
CA ASP A 287 -7.74 0.46 23.75
C ASP A 287 -9.02 1.29 23.83
N SER A 288 -9.61 1.39 25.01
CA SER A 288 -10.79 2.24 25.25
C SER A 288 -10.36 3.63 25.69
N TYR A 289 -11.09 4.65 25.24
CA TYR A 289 -10.77 6.05 25.51
C TYR A 289 -11.98 6.78 26.10
N SER A 290 -11.76 7.51 27.18
CA SER A 290 -12.78 8.38 27.77
C SER A 290 -12.51 9.85 27.46
N LEU A 291 -13.58 10.64 27.46
CA LEU A 291 -13.48 12.10 27.39
C LEU A 291 -12.76 12.64 28.63
N TYR A 292 -11.74 13.46 28.41
CA TYR A 292 -11.01 14.20 29.43
C TYR A 292 -11.02 15.68 29.05
N GLY A 293 -11.70 16.53 29.85
CA GLY A 293 -11.87 17.94 29.49
C GLY A 293 -12.68 18.14 28.21
N ASN A 294 -12.39 19.22 27.47
CA ASN A 294 -13.11 19.57 26.24
C ASN A 294 -12.41 18.94 25.04
N PHE A 295 -13.08 17.99 24.38
CA PHE A 295 -12.62 17.34 23.14
C PHE A 295 -11.23 16.71 23.24
N GLN A 296 -10.81 16.24 24.41
CA GLN A 296 -9.59 15.43 24.54
C GLN A 296 -9.99 14.02 24.95
N CYS A 297 -9.30 13.03 24.39
CA CYS A 297 -9.50 11.63 24.70
C CYS A 297 -8.28 11.11 25.45
N THR A 298 -8.51 10.38 26.53
CA THR A 298 -7.45 9.74 27.31
C THR A 298 -7.71 8.25 27.42
N LYS A 299 -6.64 7.46 27.46
CA LYS A 299 -6.73 6.00 27.56
C LYS A 299 -7.32 5.60 28.92
N CYS A 300 -8.34 4.75 28.91
CA CYS A 300 -8.91 4.17 30.13
C CYS A 300 -7.84 3.44 30.96
N SER A 301 -6.90 2.77 30.30
CA SER A 301 -5.77 2.06 30.94
C SER A 301 -4.85 2.99 31.76
N GLN A 302 -4.76 4.27 31.41
CA GLN A 302 -3.97 5.27 32.16
C GLN A 302 -4.73 5.79 33.38
N ILE A 303 -6.07 5.91 33.29
CA ILE A 303 -6.92 6.33 34.42
C ILE A 303 -6.92 5.26 35.52
N GLN A 304 -7.06 3.98 35.17
CA GLN A 304 -7.10 2.89 36.15
C GLN A 304 -5.81 2.80 36.98
N LYS A 305 -4.64 2.97 36.34
CA LYS A 305 -3.33 2.99 37.02
C LYS A 305 -3.23 4.14 38.03
N ASN A 306 -3.79 5.30 37.71
CA ASN A 306 -3.81 6.45 38.62
C ASN A 306 -4.77 6.24 39.80
N THR A 307 -5.91 5.60 39.58
CA THR A 307 -6.88 5.29 40.66
C THR A 307 -6.27 4.35 41.69
N ILE A 308 -5.58 3.30 41.23
CA ILE A 308 -4.83 2.39 42.11
C ILE A 308 -3.76 3.17 42.89
N LYS A 309 -3.02 4.06 42.23
CA LYS A 309 -1.99 4.89 42.88
C LYS A 309 -2.57 5.79 43.97
N VAL A 310 -3.71 6.45 43.71
CA VAL A 310 -4.43 7.30 44.68
C VAL A 310 -4.95 6.47 45.86
N PHE A 311 -5.49 5.29 45.61
CA PHE A 311 -5.94 4.38 46.66
C PHE A 311 -4.77 3.93 47.57
N PHE A 312 -3.62 3.56 46.98
CA PHE A 312 -2.43 3.17 47.76
C PHE A 312 -1.78 4.34 48.50
N THR A 313 -1.76 5.56 47.95
CA THR A 313 -1.31 6.74 48.70
C THR A 313 -2.26 7.09 49.86
N SER A 314 -3.57 6.89 49.67
CA SER A 314 -4.58 7.11 50.72
C SER A 314 -4.51 6.07 51.84
N LEU A 315 -4.19 4.80 51.50
CA LEU A 315 -3.91 3.76 52.48
C LEU A 315 -2.62 4.03 53.26
N LYS A 316 -1.55 4.51 52.61
CA LYS A 316 -0.33 4.91 53.30
C LYS A 316 -0.57 6.07 54.27
N SER A 317 -1.35 7.08 53.91
CA SER A 317 -1.68 8.19 54.83
C SER A 317 -2.50 7.76 56.05
N ASN A 318 -3.33 6.70 55.94
CA ASN A 318 -4.07 6.17 57.09
C ASN A 318 -3.21 5.33 58.04
N PHE A 319 -2.06 4.80 57.58
CA PHE A 319 -1.12 4.09 58.45
C PHE A 319 -0.22 5.02 59.28
N TYR A 320 -0.06 6.29 58.88
CA TYR A 320 0.68 7.30 59.66
C TYR A 320 -0.15 8.02 60.73
N ILE A 321 -1.44 7.65 60.93
CA ILE A 321 -2.33 8.27 61.93
C ILE A 321 -2.48 7.39 63.19
N CYS A 322 -1.78 6.25 63.28
CA CYS A 322 -1.79 5.39 64.48
C CYS A 322 -0.68 5.69 65.50
N GLU A 323 0.04 6.81 65.38
CA GLU A 323 0.89 7.31 66.47
C GLU A 323 0.28 8.63 67.03
N ASP A 324 -0.23 8.49 68.25
CA ASP A 324 -0.59 9.54 69.21
C ASP A 324 -2.03 10.14 69.16
N PRO A 325 -3.00 9.56 69.90
CA PRO A 325 -4.35 10.09 70.05
C PRO A 325 -4.44 11.40 70.87
N ALA A 326 -3.34 11.92 71.43
CA ALA A 326 -3.41 13.01 72.42
C ALA A 326 -3.58 14.42 71.83
N LEU A 327 -3.26 14.66 70.54
CA LEU A 327 -3.31 16.03 69.96
C LEU A 327 -4.61 16.41 69.25
N GLN A 328 -5.49 15.46 68.90
CA GLN A 328 -6.65 15.78 68.04
C GLN A 328 -7.87 16.38 68.76
N PHE A 329 -7.87 16.45 70.10
CA PHE A 329 -9.00 17.02 70.84
C PHE A 329 -9.01 18.57 70.91
N LEU A 330 -7.89 19.23 70.60
CA LEU A 330 -7.80 20.70 70.64
C LEU A 330 -8.24 21.41 69.34
N ASP A 331 -8.23 20.72 68.19
CA ASP A 331 -8.63 21.33 66.91
C ASP A 331 -10.13 21.21 66.60
N LEU A 332 -10.83 20.24 67.18
CA LEU A 332 -12.28 20.05 66.97
C LEU A 332 -13.15 21.15 67.61
N LEU A 333 -12.62 21.88 68.62
CA LEU A 333 -13.34 23.00 69.24
C LEU A 333 -13.21 24.31 68.44
N ASN A 334 -12.16 24.46 67.61
CA ASN A 334 -12.02 25.62 66.73
C ASN A 334 -12.79 25.48 65.40
N PHE A 335 -13.04 24.25 64.94
CA PHE A 335 -13.72 24.02 63.65
C PHE A 335 -15.24 24.30 63.68
N LYS A 336 -15.87 24.23 64.86
CA LYS A 336 -17.33 24.42 64.99
C LYS A 336 -17.78 25.88 64.91
N ARG A 337 -16.85 26.86 64.91
CA ARG A 337 -17.18 28.29 64.93
C ARG A 337 -17.09 28.99 63.57
N ILE A 338 -16.51 28.37 62.54
CA ILE A 338 -16.23 29.05 61.26
C ILE A 338 -17.12 28.61 60.08
N ASN A 339 -17.79 27.45 60.12
CA ASN A 339 -18.52 26.93 58.95
C ASN A 339 -20.05 26.88 59.11
N LYS A 340 -20.69 28.05 59.17
CA LYS A 340 -22.16 28.17 59.02
C LYS A 340 -22.62 28.79 57.70
N ASN A 341 -21.71 29.15 56.76
CA ASN A 341 -22.09 29.94 55.58
C ASN A 341 -21.45 29.57 54.23
N LYS A 342 -21.00 28.33 54.02
CA LYS A 342 -20.64 27.86 52.67
C LYS A 342 -21.28 26.51 52.37
N ARG A 343 -22.41 26.55 51.63
CA ARG A 343 -22.86 25.42 50.81
C ARG A 343 -21.79 25.19 49.75
N PHE A 344 -20.90 24.23 49.99
CA PHE A 344 -20.11 23.62 48.94
C PHE A 344 -21.07 22.80 48.06
N GLN A 345 -21.42 23.32 46.89
CA GLN A 345 -21.95 22.50 45.82
C GLN A 345 -20.77 21.67 45.29
N PHE A 346 -20.71 20.40 45.72
CA PHE A 346 -19.96 19.39 44.99
C PHE A 346 -20.62 19.25 43.61
N ASN A 347 -20.05 19.91 42.60
CA ASN A 347 -20.34 19.59 41.21
C ASN A 347 -19.67 18.26 40.89
N GLN A 348 -20.34 17.19 41.28
CA GLN A 348 -20.13 15.83 40.84
C GLN A 348 -20.67 15.74 39.40
N LYS A 349 -20.04 16.47 38.47
CA LYS A 349 -20.33 16.36 37.03
C LYS A 349 -19.56 15.16 36.50
N TYR A 350 -20.27 14.04 36.43
CA TYR A 350 -20.05 12.97 35.46
C TYR A 350 -18.63 12.42 35.37
N ILE A 351 -18.29 11.58 36.36
CA ILE A 351 -17.53 10.36 36.08
C ILE A 351 -18.56 9.33 35.63
N ASP A 352 -19.11 9.50 34.42
CA ASP A 352 -19.65 8.35 33.69
C ASP A 352 -18.44 7.67 33.07
N CYS A 353 -17.72 6.96 33.93
CA CYS A 353 -16.70 6.01 33.54
C CYS A 353 -17.40 4.90 32.75
N ILE A 354 -17.35 4.99 31.42
CA ILE A 354 -17.25 3.80 30.59
C ILE A 354 -15.74 3.54 30.42
N CYS A 355 -15.11 3.27 31.56
CA CYS A 355 -13.78 2.73 31.84
C CYS A 355 -13.90 2.01 33.21
#